data_AF-A0A3D2I4G3-F1
#
_entry.id   AF-A0A3D2I4G3-F1
#
_cell.length_a   1.000
_cell.length_b   1.000
_cell.length_c   1.000
_cell.angle_alpha   90.00
_cell.angle_beta   90.00
_cell.angle_gamma   90.00
#
_symmetry.space_group_name_H-M   'P 1'
#
loop_
_entity.id
_entity.type
_entity.pdbx_description
1 polymer ?
#
loop_
_entity_poly.entity_id
_entity_poly.type
_entity_poly.pdbx_seq_one_letter_code
_entity_poly.pdbx_strand_id
1 'polypeptide(L)' 'LGIQILYDMFNRWDDTYCERVYSPWPDMDKILREKNIPLFALESQEPIRAFDFLGITIQYEMCYTN' A
#
# COMPACT_ATOMS: atom_id res chain seq x y z
N LEU A 1 11.64 -5.99 6.06
CA LEU A 1 12.17 -5.26 7.23
C LEU A 1 12.05 -3.74 7.08
N GLY A 2 12.52 -3.13 5.98
CA GLY A 2 12.44 -1.66 5.79
C GLY A 2 11.04 -1.06 5.92
N ILE A 3 10.02 -1.68 5.32
CA ILE A 3 8.63 -1.21 5.44
C ILE A 3 8.13 -1.19 6.89
N GLN A 4 8.56 -2.16 7.72
CA GLN A 4 8.13 -2.23 9.12
C GLN A 4 8.74 -1.11 9.97
N ILE A 5 9.99 -0.72 9.68
CA ILE A 5 10.66 0.39 10.35
C ILE A 5 9.97 1.71 10.00
N LEU A 6 9.70 1.95 8.72
CA LEU A 6 9.02 3.17 8.28
C LEU A 6 7.59 3.25 8.83
N TYR A 7 6.86 2.14 8.80
CA TYR A 7 5.51 2.05 9.37
C TYR A 7 5.50 2.38 10.87
N ASP A 8 6.40 1.79 11.67
CA ASP A 8 6.49 2.09 13.11
C ASP A 8 6.94 3.54 13.37
N MET A 9 7.89 4.05 12.58
CA MET A 9 8.37 5.42 12.74
C MET A 9 7.28 6.47 12.46
N PHE A 10 6.57 6.36 11.34
CA PHE A 10 5.54 7.33 10.96
C PHE A 10 4.33 7.28 11.90
N ASN A 11 3.90 6.09 12.31
CA ASN A 11 2.76 5.94 13.22
C ASN A 11 3.06 6.32 14.68
N ARG A 12 4.28 6.76 15.01
CA ARG A 12 4.62 7.38 16.31
C ARG A 12 4.45 8.90 16.31
N TRP A 13 4.20 9.52 15.16
CA TRP A 13 3.96 10.96 15.07
C TRP A 13 2.48 11.23 15.36
N ASP A 14 2.19 12.29 16.11
CA ASP A 14 0.81 12.58 16.55
C ASP A 14 -0.10 13.08 15.42
N ASP A 15 0.48 13.54 14.32
CA ASP A 15 -0.21 14.19 13.18
C ASP A 15 -0.11 13.39 11.87
N THR A 16 0.49 12.20 11.91
CA THR A 16 0.74 11.40 10.72
C THR A 16 0.40 9.94 11.00
N TYR A 17 -0.25 9.29 10.05
CA TYR A 17 -0.44 7.85 10.05
C TYR A 17 0.05 7.27 8.73
N CYS A 18 0.56 6.03 8.79
CA CYS A 18 1.06 5.31 7.65
C CYS A 18 0.36 3.97 7.58
N GLU A 19 -0.29 3.70 6.45
CA GLU A 19 -1.04 2.46 6.21
C GLU A 19 -0.45 1.67 5.05
N ARG A 20 -0.85 0.39 4.98
CA ARG A 20 -0.36 -0.51 3.96
C ARG A 20 -1.40 -0.67 2.86
N VAL A 21 -0.89 -0.82 1.64
CA VAL A 21 -1.69 -1.22 0.49
C VAL A 21 -0.87 -2.17 -0.37
N TYR A 22 -1.53 -3.16 -0.95
CA TYR A 22 -0.92 -4.07 -1.91
C TYR A 22 -1.38 -3.70 -3.31
N SER A 23 -0.43 -3.74 -4.26
CA SER A 23 -0.79 -3.58 -5.67
C SER A 23 -1.73 -4.73 -6.06
N PRO A 24 -2.91 -4.44 -6.62
CA PRO A 24 -3.74 -5.49 -7.17
C PRO A 24 -2.99 -6.20 -8.31
N TRP A 25 -3.27 -7.50 -8.46
CA TRP A 25 -2.82 -8.25 -9.62
C TRP A 25 -3.60 -7.76 -10.87
N PRO A 26 -3.09 -7.92 -12.11
CA PRO A 26 -3.70 -7.32 -13.30
C PRO A 26 -5.17 -7.71 -13.56
N ASP A 27 -5.60 -8.89 -13.13
CA ASP A 27 -6.99 -9.34 -13.17
C ASP A 27 -7.90 -8.49 -12.27
N MET A 28 -7.47 -8.25 -11.02
CA MET A 28 -8.21 -7.40 -10.08
C MET A 28 -8.14 -5.92 -10.49
N ASP A 29 -6.99 -5.43 -10.96
CA ASP A 29 -6.86 -4.05 -11.47
C ASP A 29 -7.88 -3.76 -12.57
N LYS A 30 -8.06 -4.71 -13.50
CA LYS A 30 -9.07 -4.58 -14.56
C LYS A 30 -10.48 -4.43 -14.00
N ILE A 31 -10.87 -5.27 -13.03
CA ILE A 31 -12.21 -5.21 -12.42
C ILE A 31 -12.41 -3.90 -11.66
N LEU A 32 -11.42 -3.46 -10.90
CA LEU A 32 -11.47 -2.20 -10.15
C LEU A 32 -11.69 -1.01 -11.09
N ARG A 33 -10.98 -0.98 -12.22
CA ARG A 33 -11.15 0.05 -13.26
C ARG A 33 -12.51 0.00 -13.92
N GLU A 34 -12.95 -1.17 -14.37
CA GLU A 34 -14.25 -1.34 -15.04
C GLU A 34 -15.42 -0.90 -14.14
N LYS A 35 -15.34 -1.21 -12.85
CA LYS A 35 -16.37 -0.88 -11.86
C LYS A 35 -16.18 0.48 -11.20
N ASN A 36 -15.14 1.24 -11.56
CA ASN A 36 -14.76 2.51 -10.91
C ASN A 36 -14.61 2.40 -9.38
N ILE A 37 -14.12 1.26 -8.89
CA ILE A 37 -13.87 1.02 -7.47
C ILE A 37 -12.44 1.50 -7.16
N PRO A 38 -12.25 2.41 -6.19
CA PRO A 38 -10.92 2.84 -5.80
C PRO A 38 -10.16 1.72 -5.08
N LEU A 39 -8.84 1.81 -5.06
CA LEU A 39 -8.02 0.99 -4.18
C LEU A 39 -8.13 1.54 -2.75
N PHE A 40 -8.09 0.66 -1.74
CA PHE A 40 -8.25 1.02 -0.34
C PHE A 40 -7.04 0.59 0.48
N ALA A 41 -6.76 1.33 1.55
CA ALA A 41 -5.78 0.95 2.55
C ALA A 41 -6.27 -0.24 3.39
N LEU A 42 -5.35 -1.03 3.93
CA LEU A 42 -5.69 -2.27 4.65
C LEU A 42 -6.32 -2.00 6.01
N GLU A 43 -5.84 -0.97 6.71
CA GLU A 43 -6.21 -0.69 8.09
C GLU A 43 -7.50 0.13 8.18
N SER A 44 -7.53 1.34 7.61
CA SER A 44 -8.70 2.23 7.68
C SER A 44 -9.79 1.93 6.65
N GLN A 45 -9.47 1.19 5.59
CA GLN A 45 -10.29 1.08 4.38
C GLN A 45 -10.56 2.44 3.70
N GLU A 46 -9.72 3.45 3.94
CA GLU A 46 -9.79 4.70 3.21
C GLU A 46 -9.29 4.52 1.77
N PRO A 47 -9.91 5.20 0.79
CA PRO A 47 -9.40 5.21 -0.58
C PRO A 47 -7.96 5.74 -0.62
N ILE A 48 -7.07 5.09 -1.37
CA ILE A 48 -5.65 5.51 -1.49
C ILE A 48 -5.50 6.94 -2.02
N ARG A 49 -6.49 7.44 -2.75
CA ARG A 49 -6.52 8.84 -3.23
C ARG A 49 -6.72 9.88 -2.13
N ALA A 50 -7.08 9.48 -0.91
CA ALA A 50 -7.23 10.38 0.23
C ALA A 50 -5.89 10.63 0.97
N PHE A 51 -4.84 9.85 0.67
CA PHE A 51 -3.52 9.99 1.29
C PHE A 51 -2.66 11.02 0.52
N ASP A 52 -1.85 11.78 1.24
CA ASP A 52 -0.96 12.81 0.65
C ASP A 52 0.26 12.21 -0.05
N PHE A 53 0.77 11.08 0.45
CA PHE A 53 1.98 10.44 -0.05
C PHE A 53 1.77 8.95 -0.30
N LEU A 54 2.37 8.44 -1.39
CA LEU A 54 2.42 7.02 -1.69
C LEU A 54 3.87 6.54 -1.69
N GLY A 55 4.22 5.71 -0.71
CA GLY A 55 5.50 5.02 -0.64
C GLY A 55 5.45 3.65 -1.32
N ILE A 56 6.28 3.43 -2.34
CA ILE A 56 6.36 2.13 -3.02
C ILE A 56 7.61 1.40 -2.54
N THR A 57 7.42 0.22 -1.95
CA THR A 57 8.51 -0.71 -1.65
C THR A 57 8.40 -1.92 -2.57
N ILE A 58 9.42 -2.10 -3.42
CA ILE A 58 9.57 -3.31 -4.20
C ILE A 58 10.50 -4.20 -3.38
N GLN A 59 9.98 -5.31 -2.86
CA GLN A 59 10.84 -6.31 -2.24
C GLN A 59 11.65 -6.95 -3.37
N TYR A 60 12.95 -6.64 -3.41
CA TYR A 60 13.85 -7.32 -4.33
C TYR A 60 13.96 -8.78 -3.91
N GLU A 61 13.70 -9.65 -4.87
CA GLU A 61 13.52 -11.09 -4.73
C GLU A 61 14.63 -11.81 -3.95
N MET A 62 14.29 -12.44 -2.84
CA MET A 62 14.72 -13.84 -2.60
C MET A 62 13.69 -14.80 -3.21
N CYS A 63 13.13 -14.45 -4.38
CA CYS A 63 12.14 -15.24 -5.12
C CYS A 63 12.56 -15.56 -6.57
N TYR A 64 13.80 -15.33 -7.00
CA TYR A 64 14.47 -15.99 -8.13
C TYR A 64 15.96 -16.14 -7.72
N THR A 65 16.58 -17.33 -7.59
CA THR A 65 16.61 -18.47 -8.53
C THR A 65 16.96 -19.76 -7.76
N ASN A 66 16.09 -20.77 -7.79
CA ASN A 66 16.42 -22.20 -7.94
C ASN A 66 15.15 -22.96 -8.34
#